data_AF-A0AAW2FZP8-F1
#
_entry.id   AF-A0AAW2FZP8-F1
#
_cell.length_a   1.000
_cell.length_b   1.000
_cell.length_c   1.000
_cell.angle_alpha   90.00
_cell.angle_beta   90.00
_cell.angle_gamma   90.00
#
_symmetry.space_group_name_H-M   'P 1'
#
loop_
_entity.id
_entity.type
_entity.pdbx_description
1 polymer ?
#
loop_
_entity_poly.entity_id
_entity_poly.type
_entity_poly.pdbx_seq_one_letter_code
_entity_poly.pdbx_strand_id
1 'polypeptide(L)'
;MLLILLLNIFKLVGGSTAHVMMNNILKKAVLNFIATKYSWAGKRDKLSFKDLNLVKIIAQAVRMVHGQVTDPEIASSISKWLAQSTLRTQRKNVCSRYSLKIC
;
A
#
# COMPACT_ATOMS: atom_id res chain seq x y z
N MET A 1 -8.13 17.99 10.96
CA MET A 1 -6.78 17.92 11.58
C MET A 1 -6.05 16.61 11.26
N LEU A 2 -6.63 15.43 11.52
CA LEU A 2 -5.97 14.13 11.29
C LEU A 2 -5.60 13.85 9.81
N LEU A 3 -6.44 14.27 8.85
CA LEU A 3 -6.20 14.06 7.41
C LEU A 3 -4.94 14.78 6.90
N ILE A 4 -4.72 16.01 7.37
CA ILE A 4 -3.58 16.86 6.99
C ILE A 4 -2.27 16.24 7.51
N LEU A 5 -2.29 15.70 8.73
CA LEU A 5 -1.13 15.02 9.31
C LEU A 5 -0.74 13.78 8.48
N LEU A 6 -1.71 12.93 8.13
CA LEU A 6 -1.48 11.76 7.28
C LEU A 6 -0.91 12.14 5.91
N LEU A 7 -1.45 13.19 5.29
CA LEU A 7 -0.97 13.70 4.02
C LEU A 7 0.51 14.14 4.11
N ASN A 8 0.87 14.89 5.16
CA ASN A 8 2.24 15.33 5.39
C ASN A 8 3.18 14.15 5.64
N ILE A 9 2.76 13.16 6.43
CA ILE A 9 3.54 11.94 6.67
C ILE A 9 3.79 11.21 5.34
N PHE A 10 2.77 11.06 4.49
CA PHE A 10 2.92 10.36 3.21
C PHE A 10 3.81 11.10 2.22
N LYS A 11 3.77 12.44 2.19
CA LYS A 11 4.71 13.24 1.39
C LYS A 11 6.16 12.97 1.79
N LEU A 12 6.43 12.89 3.10
CA LEU A 12 7.77 12.67 3.65
C LEU A 12 8.30 11.24 3.43
N VAL A 13 7.46 10.29 3.01
CA VAL A 13 7.91 8.94 2.67
C VAL A 13 8.82 8.94 1.43
N GLY A 14 8.51 9.80 0.45
CA GLY A 14 9.29 9.96 -0.78
C GLY A 14 9.38 8.71 -1.67
N GLY A 15 10.16 8.83 -2.74
CA GLY A 15 10.39 7.80 -3.75
C GLY A 15 10.95 8.44 -5.02
N SER A 16 11.76 7.71 -5.78
CA SER A 16 12.30 8.22 -7.05
C SER A 16 11.23 8.35 -8.14
N THR A 17 10.17 7.54 -8.06
CA THR A 17 9.03 7.58 -8.97
C THR A 17 7.72 7.47 -8.18
N ALA A 18 6.61 7.89 -8.79
CA ALA A 18 5.28 7.78 -8.20
C ALA A 18 4.94 6.35 -7.75
N HIS A 19 5.33 5.34 -8.55
CA HIS A 19 5.14 3.93 -8.21
C HIS A 19 5.94 3.52 -6.97
N VAL A 20 7.21 3.93 -6.88
CA VAL A 20 8.06 3.65 -5.71
C VAL A 20 7.50 4.33 -4.47
N MET A 21 7.08 5.60 -4.58
CA MET A 21 6.45 6.34 -3.49
C MET A 21 5.16 5.67 -3.01
N MET A 22 4.26 5.29 -3.93
CA MET A 22 3.03 4.55 -3.59
C MET A 22 3.33 3.25 -2.82
N ASN A 23 4.30 2.45 -3.29
CA ASN A 23 4.70 1.22 -2.62
C ASN A 23 5.25 1.49 -1.21
N ASN A 24 6.08 2.52 -1.04
CA ASN A 24 6.64 2.89 0.26
C ASN A 24 5.54 3.37 1.23
N ILE A 25 4.59 4.17 0.75
CA ILE A 25 3.44 4.59 1.57
C ILE A 25 2.64 3.38 2.01
N LEU A 26 2.29 2.47 1.10
CA LEU A 26 1.51 1.27 1.42
C LEU A 26 2.23 0.36 2.43
N LYS A 27 3.56 0.21 2.32
CA LYS A 27 4.38 -0.55 3.29
C LYS A 27 4.32 0.05 4.70
N LYS A 28 4.21 1.38 4.82
CA LYS A 28 4.10 2.05 6.12
C LYS A 28 2.66 2.09 6.65
N ALA A 29 1.68 2.24 5.76
CA ALA A 29 0.28 2.47 6.12
C ALA A 29 -0.53 1.19 6.32
N VAL A 30 -0.15 0.08 5.66
CA VAL A 30 -0.97 -1.15 5.62
C VAL A 30 -0.15 -2.39 5.96
N LEU A 31 -0.60 -3.11 6.99
CA LEU A 31 -0.01 -4.40 7.37
C LEU A 31 -0.31 -5.48 6.33
N ASN A 32 0.67 -6.35 6.05
CA ASN A 32 0.55 -7.39 5.02
C ASN A 32 -0.69 -8.29 5.22
N PHE A 33 -0.98 -8.71 6.47
CA PHE A 33 -2.12 -9.57 6.77
C PHE A 33 -3.48 -8.85 6.68
N ILE A 34 -3.50 -7.52 6.80
CA ILE A 34 -4.70 -6.73 6.52
C ILE A 34 -4.86 -6.64 5.01
N ALA A 35 -3.78 -6.35 4.28
CA ALA A 35 -3.79 -6.24 2.83
C ALA A 35 -4.29 -7.52 2.11
N THR A 36 -4.13 -8.71 2.70
CA THR A 36 -4.68 -9.95 2.13
C THR A 36 -6.19 -9.99 2.07
N LYS A 37 -6.87 -9.25 2.97
CA LYS A 37 -8.34 -9.15 3.04
C LYS A 37 -8.92 -8.18 2.01
N TYR A 38 -8.07 -7.45 1.30
CA TYR A 38 -8.48 -6.44 0.32
C TYR A 38 -8.06 -6.82 -1.09
N SER A 39 -8.86 -6.36 -2.05
CA SER A 39 -8.50 -6.25 -3.46
C SER A 39 -8.92 -4.86 -3.93
N TRP A 40 -8.43 -4.42 -5.09
CA TRP A 40 -8.73 -3.07 -5.56
C TRP A 40 -10.24 -2.77 -5.62
N ALA A 41 -11.01 -3.63 -6.29
CA ALA A 41 -12.44 -3.45 -6.49
C ALA A 41 -13.34 -4.36 -5.63
N GLY A 42 -12.77 -5.16 -4.73
CA GLY A 42 -13.53 -6.10 -3.89
C GLY A 42 -14.04 -7.35 -4.62
N LYS A 43 -13.14 -8.27 -4.99
CA LYS A 43 -13.46 -9.55 -5.67
C LYS A 43 -13.15 -10.76 -4.79
N ARG A 44 -13.89 -11.87 -5.00
CA ARG A 44 -13.66 -13.18 -4.35
C ARG A 44 -13.50 -13.04 -2.83
N ASP A 45 -14.56 -12.54 -2.19
CA ASP A 45 -14.69 -12.36 -0.73
C ASP A 45 -13.74 -11.33 -0.09
N LYS A 46 -13.04 -10.54 -0.91
CA LYS A 46 -12.19 -9.46 -0.44
C LYS A 46 -12.94 -8.14 -0.42
N LEU A 47 -12.61 -7.31 0.57
CA LEU A 47 -13.10 -5.94 0.66
C LEU A 47 -12.50 -5.06 -0.45
N SER A 48 -13.23 -4.00 -0.80
CA SER A 48 -12.84 -3.02 -1.80
C SER A 48 -11.85 -2.01 -1.22
N PHE A 49 -10.64 -1.94 -1.78
CA PHE A 49 -9.61 -1.01 -1.33
C PHE A 49 -9.82 0.40 -1.90
N LYS A 50 -10.33 0.52 -3.13
CA LYS A 50 -10.57 1.80 -3.80
C LYS A 50 -11.55 2.71 -3.05
N ASP A 51 -12.44 2.11 -2.25
CA ASP A 51 -13.50 2.81 -1.52
C ASP A 51 -12.99 3.37 -0.17
N LEU A 52 -11.76 3.04 0.23
CA LEU A 52 -11.15 3.59 1.44
C LEU A 52 -10.73 5.05 1.24
N ASN A 53 -11.00 5.90 2.23
CA ASN A 53 -10.48 7.28 2.24
C ASN A 53 -8.95 7.34 2.17
N LEU A 54 -8.25 6.27 2.56
CA LEU A 54 -6.81 6.13 2.42
C LEU A 54 -6.35 6.34 0.96
N VAL A 55 -7.10 5.85 -0.03
CA VAL A 55 -6.73 5.99 -1.45
C VAL A 55 -6.72 7.45 -1.88
N LYS A 56 -7.68 8.26 -1.41
CA LYS A 56 -7.73 9.69 -1.68
C LYS A 56 -6.50 10.42 -1.13
N ILE A 57 -6.09 10.06 0.10
CA ILE A 57 -4.91 10.66 0.75
C ILE A 57 -3.62 10.25 0.02
N ILE A 58 -3.49 8.98 -0.36
CA ILE A 58 -2.34 8.49 -1.13
C ILE A 58 -2.25 9.21 -2.47
N ALA A 59 -3.37 9.30 -3.20
CA ALA A 59 -3.43 9.98 -4.50
C ALA A 59 -3.01 11.45 -4.38
N GLN A 60 -3.52 12.16 -3.37
CA GLN A 60 -3.14 13.54 -3.11
C GLN A 60 -1.66 13.67 -2.76
N ALA A 61 -1.13 12.84 -1.85
CA ALA A 61 0.28 12.88 -1.46
C ALA A 61 1.22 12.66 -2.65
N VAL A 62 0.90 11.69 -3.51
CA VAL A 62 1.71 11.34 -4.67
C VAL A 62 1.67 12.44 -5.73
N ARG A 63 0.49 13.00 -6.02
CA ARG A 63 0.33 14.11 -6.98
C ARG A 63 1.05 15.38 -6.56
N MET A 64 1.16 15.63 -5.25
CA MET A 64 1.91 16.76 -4.72
C MET A 64 3.43 16.64 -4.95
N VAL A 65 3.96 15.45 -5.17
CA VAL A 65 5.41 15.21 -5.33
C VAL A 65 5.78 14.86 -6.77
N HIS A 66 5.00 14.02 -7.43
CA HIS A 66 5.33 13.46 -8.76
C HIS A 66 4.46 14.02 -9.91
N GLY A 67 3.69 15.09 -9.68
CA GLY A 67 2.87 15.71 -10.73
C GLY A 67 1.77 14.79 -11.24
N GLN A 68 1.41 14.92 -12.53
CA GLN A 68 0.24 14.38 -13.27
C GLN A 68 0.01 12.84 -13.22
N VAL A 69 -0.02 12.24 -12.03
CA VAL A 69 -0.30 10.81 -11.83
C VAL A 69 -1.81 10.57 -11.93
N THR A 70 -2.21 9.72 -12.88
CA THR A 70 -3.62 9.49 -13.20
C THR A 70 -4.27 8.47 -12.25
N ASP A 71 -5.59 8.51 -12.09
CA ASP A 71 -6.30 7.52 -11.26
C ASP A 71 -6.08 6.06 -11.73
N PRO A 72 -6.03 5.76 -13.06
CA PRO A 72 -5.70 4.42 -13.54
C PRO A 72 -4.29 3.95 -13.16
N GLU A 73 -3.29 4.84 -13.15
CA GLU A 73 -1.93 4.51 -12.72
C GLU A 73 -1.87 4.15 -11.24
N ILE A 74 -2.58 4.93 -10.41
CA ILE A 74 -2.70 4.67 -8.97
C ILE A 74 -3.40 3.34 -8.75
N ALA A 75 -4.54 3.13 -9.40
CA ALA A 75 -5.31 1.89 -9.34
C ALA A 75 -4.45 0.68 -9.71
N SER A 76 -3.73 0.75 -10.83
CA SER A 76 -2.83 -0.31 -11.31
C SER A 76 -1.71 -0.62 -10.30
N SER A 77 -1.06 0.43 -9.79
CA SER A 77 0.05 0.30 -8.83
C SER A 77 -0.41 -0.34 -7.51
N ILE A 78 -1.49 0.18 -6.93
CA ILE A 78 -2.05 -0.35 -5.67
C ILE A 78 -2.59 -1.77 -5.87
N SER A 79 -3.27 -2.04 -6.98
CA SER A 79 -3.78 -3.38 -7.31
C SER A 79 -2.68 -4.43 -7.34
N LYS A 80 -1.57 -4.14 -8.03
CA LYS A 80 -0.40 -5.04 -8.10
C LYS A 80 0.19 -5.29 -6.71
N TRP A 81 0.31 -4.24 -5.90
CA TRP A 81 0.82 -4.35 -4.53
C TRP A 81 -0.07 -5.22 -3.63
N LEU A 82 -1.39 -5.04 -3.72
CA LEU A 82 -2.38 -5.84 -2.97
C LEU A 82 -2.38 -7.30 -3.41
N ALA A 83 -2.24 -7.60 -4.71
CA ALA A 83 -2.17 -8.96 -5.22
C ALA A 83 -0.97 -9.73 -4.63
N GLN A 84 0.14 -9.04 -4.34
CA GLN A 84 1.34 -9.62 -3.73
C GLN A 84 1.25 -9.76 -2.21
N SER A 85 0.18 -9.31 -1.55
CA SER A 85 0.05 -9.31 -0.09
C SER A 85 0.16 -10.71 0.53
N THR A 86 -0.46 -11.72 -0.08
CA THR A 86 -0.40 -13.11 0.39
C THR A 86 1.02 -13.65 0.36
N LEU A 87 1.74 -13.45 -0.75
CA LEU A 87 3.14 -13.86 -0.89
C LEU A 87 4.05 -13.15 0.13
N ARG A 88 3.83 -11.85 0.36
CA ARG A 88 4.58 -11.08 1.38
C ARG A 88 4.33 -11.59 2.79
N THR A 89 3.09 -11.96 3.12
CA THR A 89 2.73 -12.56 4.42
C THR A 89 3.41 -13.92 4.60
N GLN A 90 3.34 -14.79 3.58
CA GLN A 90 3.98 -16.11 3.61
C GLN A 90 5.50 -16.01 3.82
N ARG A 91 6.18 -15.13 3.06
CA ARG A 91 7.63 -14.91 3.20
C ARG A 91 8.02 -14.46 4.61
N LYS A 92 7.24 -13.58 5.23
CA LYS A 92 7.48 -13.12 6.61
C LYS A 92 7.36 -14.27 7.62
N ASN A 93 6.34 -15.12 7.46
CA ASN A 93 6.11 -16.25 8.34
C ASN A 93 7.17 -17.34 8.20
N VAL A 94 7.63 -17.59 6.96
CA VAL A 94 8.72 -18.53 6.68
C VAL A 94 10.03 -18.05 7.32
N CYS A 95 10.39 -16.77 7.12
CA CYS A 95 11.60 -16.19 7.73
C CYS A 95 11.57 -16.24 9.27
N SER A 96 10.43 -15.90 9.90
CA SER A 96 10.25 -16.04 11.36
C SER A 96 10.39 -17.49 11.83
N ARG A 97 9.89 -18.46 11.08
CA ARG A 97 10.00 -19.89 11.40
C ARG A 97 11.44 -20.40 11.30
N TYR A 98 12.25 -19.87 10.37
CA TYR A 98 13.69 -20.22 10.30
C TYR A 98 14.48 -19.60 11.45
N SER A 99 14.22 -18.34 11.85
CA SER A 99 14.85 -17.76 13.04
C SER A 99 14.56 -18.55 14.32
N LEU A 100 13.35 -19.10 14.48
CA LEU A 100 12.98 -19.93 15.63
C LEU A 100 13.56 -21.36 15.58
N LYS A 101 14.11 -21.80 14.45
CA LYS A 101 14.75 -23.13 14.30
C LYS A 101 16.26 -23.09 14.50
N ILE A 102 16.85 -21.91 14.70
CA ILE A 102 18.30 -21.70 14.87
C ILE A 102 18.64 -21.31 16.34
N CYS A 103 17.65 -21.31 17.24
CA CYS A 103 17.83 -21.15 18.68
C CYS A 103 17.66 -22.49 19.41
#